data_AF-A0A0C1Y234-F1
#
_entry.id   AF-A0A0C1Y234-F1
#
_cell.length_a   1.000
_cell.length_b   1.000
_cell.length_c   1.000
_cell.angle_alpha   90.00
_cell.angle_beta   90.00
_cell.angle_gamma   90.00
#
_symmetry.space_group_name_H-M   'P 1'
#
loop_
_entity.id
_entity.type
_entity.pdbx_description
1 polymer ?
#
loop_
_entity_poly.entity_id
_entity_poly.type
_entity_poly.pdbx_seq_one_letter_code
_entity_poly.pdbx_strand_id
1 'polypeptide(L)'
;MVKTGAWVGAERWSNRHAHPNQWSRPIRGQVLDFCDVRAWANSIHFPEDVPNVGDVMGMALKLKAEGKLDGLTPVCWDFITHRRVLWEKTAALRPYEDDVLLWKAARAMRLDQIEHPRRRKPRDIREFLPEQQRHLVLA
;
A
#
# COMPACT_ATOMS: atom_id res chain seq x y z
N MET A 1 -2.84 -12.61 -6.82
CA MET A 1 -1.45 -12.46 -6.36
C MET A 1 -0.87 -11.23 -7.03
N VAL A 2 -0.31 -10.29 -6.27
CA VAL A 2 0.30 -9.09 -6.87
C VAL A 2 1.64 -9.48 -7.48
N LYS A 3 1.91 -9.02 -8.70
CA LYS A 3 3.12 -9.39 -9.45
C LYS A 3 4.35 -8.70 -8.86
N THR A 4 5.46 -9.44 -8.74
CA THR A 4 6.78 -8.87 -8.41
C THR A 4 7.12 -7.72 -9.36
N GLY A 5 7.64 -6.62 -8.81
CA GLY A 5 7.97 -5.40 -9.54
C GLY A 5 6.79 -4.47 -9.79
N ALA A 6 5.54 -4.89 -9.53
CA ALA A 6 4.37 -4.04 -9.68
C ALA A 6 4.36 -2.89 -8.66
N TRP A 7 3.81 -1.75 -9.08
CA TRP A 7 3.58 -0.60 -8.21
C TRP A 7 2.24 -0.73 -7.51
N VAL A 8 2.27 -0.64 -6.18
CA VAL A 8 1.10 -0.78 -5.32
C VAL A 8 0.90 0.43 -4.43
N GLY A 9 -0.37 0.64 -4.05
CA GLY A 9 -0.78 1.45 -2.92
C GLY A 9 -1.43 0.58 -1.85
N ALA A 10 -1.61 1.15 -0.67
CA ALA A 10 -2.22 0.48 0.49
C ALA A 10 -2.88 1.52 1.42
N GLU A 11 -3.53 2.55 0.87
CA GLU A 11 -4.20 3.59 1.64
C GLU A 11 -3.26 4.42 2.56
N ARG A 12 -1.96 4.38 2.26
CA ARG A 12 -0.91 5.12 2.96
C ARG A 12 -0.91 6.57 2.50
N TRP A 13 -1.92 7.32 2.94
CA TRP A 13 -2.11 8.73 2.59
C TRP A 13 -1.64 9.61 3.75
N SER A 14 -0.49 10.27 3.59
CA SER A 14 0.05 11.13 4.64
C SER A 14 -0.93 12.27 4.96
N ASN A 15 -1.06 12.57 6.25
CA ASN A 15 -1.96 13.60 6.76
C ASN A 15 -3.45 13.39 6.44
N ARG A 16 -3.92 12.16 6.19
CA ARG A 16 -5.35 11.87 5.89
C ARG A 16 -6.36 12.38 6.92
N HIS A 17 -5.91 12.66 8.15
CA HIS A 17 -6.75 13.20 9.23
C HIS A 17 -6.72 14.75 9.31
N ALA A 18 -5.85 15.41 8.55
CA ALA A 18 -5.76 16.85 8.47
C ALA A 18 -6.76 17.42 7.43
N HIS A 19 -6.73 18.74 7.22
CA HIS A 19 -7.52 19.39 6.17
C HIS A 19 -7.14 18.79 4.79
N PRO A 20 -8.09 18.54 3.86
CA PRO A 20 -7.82 17.88 2.58
C PRO A 20 -6.75 18.53 1.70
N ASN A 21 -6.53 19.84 1.86
CA ASN A 21 -5.48 20.57 1.16
C ASN A 21 -4.06 20.30 1.68
N GLN A 22 -3.94 19.62 2.82
CA GLN A 22 -2.66 19.21 3.43
C GLN A 22 -2.36 17.73 3.22
N TRP A 23 -3.25 17.00 2.52
CA TRP A 23 -3.03 15.60 2.20
C TRP A 23 -1.95 15.48 1.13
N SER A 24 -0.88 14.73 1.44
CA SER A 24 0.12 14.38 0.43
C SER A 24 -0.43 13.30 -0.50
N ARG A 25 0.22 13.14 -1.66
CA ARG A 25 -0.07 12.02 -2.57
C ARG A 25 0.16 10.68 -1.86
N PRO A 26 -0.56 9.61 -2.26
CA PRO A 26 -0.32 8.28 -1.73
C PRO A 26 1.13 7.85 -1.88
N ILE A 27 1.63 7.10 -0.91
CA ILE A 27 2.97 6.54 -0.94
C ILE A 27 2.97 5.34 -1.88
N ARG A 28 3.89 5.34 -2.85
CA ARG A 28 4.06 4.20 -3.77
C ARG A 28 4.94 3.13 -3.15
N GLY A 29 4.58 1.87 -3.39
CA GLY A 29 5.37 0.71 -3.03
C GLY A 29 5.69 -0.15 -4.24
N GLN A 30 6.87 -0.74 -4.28
CA GLN A 30 7.21 -1.75 -5.28
C GLN A 30 7.18 -3.13 -4.63
N VAL A 31 6.41 -4.06 -5.22
CA VAL A 31 6.39 -5.45 -4.76
C VAL A 31 7.75 -6.10 -5.01
N LEU A 32 8.30 -6.70 -3.95
CA LEU A 32 9.53 -7.49 -4.02
C LEU A 32 9.22 -8.97 -4.16
N ASP A 33 10.20 -9.72 -4.63
CA ASP A 33 10.14 -11.18 -4.51
C ASP A 33 10.30 -11.56 -3.03
N PHE A 34 9.64 -12.64 -2.59
CA PHE A 34 9.77 -13.11 -1.21
C PHE A 34 11.16 -13.70 -0.91
N CYS A 35 11.97 -14.01 -1.92
CA CYS A 35 13.38 -14.36 -1.81
C CYS A 35 14.33 -13.16 -2.00
N ASP A 36 13.83 -11.95 -2.18
CA ASP A 36 14.68 -10.76 -2.36
C ASP A 36 15.40 -10.41 -1.05
N VAL A 37 16.74 -10.30 -1.07
CA VAL A 37 17.55 -9.99 0.13
C VAL A 37 17.09 -8.71 0.85
N ARG A 38 16.57 -7.73 0.10
CA ARG A 38 16.08 -6.46 0.68
C ARG A 38 14.84 -6.66 1.53
N ALA A 39 14.05 -7.71 1.28
CA ALA A 39 12.89 -8.05 2.10
C ALA A 39 13.25 -8.66 3.45
N TRP A 40 14.49 -9.12 3.59
CA TRP A 40 15.00 -9.81 4.77
C TRP A 40 16.08 -9.02 5.52
N ALA A 41 16.67 -8.00 4.90
CA ALA A 41 17.62 -7.10 5.54
C ALA A 41 17.06 -6.53 6.85
N ASN A 42 17.88 -6.54 7.91
CA ASN A 42 17.55 -6.08 9.25
C ASN A 42 16.28 -6.75 9.85
N SER A 43 15.99 -8.00 9.47
CA SER A 43 14.90 -8.80 10.02
C SER A 43 15.35 -9.63 11.22
N ILE A 44 14.40 -10.25 11.92
CA ILE A 44 14.70 -11.17 13.04
C ILE A 44 15.58 -12.36 12.58
N HIS A 45 15.37 -12.84 11.36
CA HIS A 45 16.14 -13.95 10.80
C HIS A 45 17.50 -13.54 10.27
N PHE A 46 17.65 -12.26 9.91
CA PHE A 46 18.86 -11.69 9.32
C PHE A 46 19.09 -10.29 9.91
N PRO A 47 19.70 -10.19 11.11
CA PRO A 47 19.95 -8.92 11.78
C PRO A 47 21.16 -8.17 11.18
N GLU A 48 21.24 -8.14 9.84
CA GLU A 48 22.29 -7.52 9.05
C GLU A 48 21.68 -6.81 7.84
N ASP A 49 22.37 -5.80 7.32
CA ASP A 49 21.84 -4.96 6.24
C ASP A 49 21.92 -5.65 4.87
N VAL A 50 22.90 -6.54 4.68
CA VAL A 50 23.13 -7.25 3.42
C VAL A 50 23.27 -8.76 3.68
N PRO A 51 22.15 -9.48 3.83
CA PRO A 51 22.19 -10.90 4.11
C PRO A 51 22.65 -11.72 2.90
N ASN A 52 23.22 -12.89 3.18
CA ASN A 52 23.63 -13.82 2.13
C ASN A 52 22.42 -14.33 1.34
N VAL A 53 22.51 -14.30 0.01
CA VAL A 53 21.43 -14.70 -0.90
C VAL A 53 21.00 -16.15 -0.71
N GLY A 54 21.96 -17.06 -0.49
CA GLY A 54 21.69 -18.49 -0.30
C GLY A 54 20.89 -18.77 0.98
N ASP A 55 21.27 -18.11 2.07
CA ASP A 55 20.60 -18.25 3.36
C ASP A 55 19.19 -17.67 3.32
N VAL A 56 19.02 -16.50 2.69
CA VAL A 56 17.71 -15.88 2.47
C VAL A 56 16.80 -16.81 1.68
N MET A 57 17.28 -17.38 0.58
CA MET A 57 16.49 -18.29 -0.25
C MET A 57 16.06 -19.53 0.53
N GLY A 58 16.97 -20.15 1.29
CA GLY A 58 16.67 -21.31 2.13
C GLY A 58 15.60 -21.00 3.20
N MET A 59 15.77 -19.88 3.91
CA MET A 59 14.81 -19.45 4.94
C MET A 59 13.45 -19.09 4.34
N ALA A 60 13.42 -18.33 3.25
CA ALA A 60 12.20 -17.89 2.59
C ALA A 60 11.38 -19.08 2.07
N LEU A 61 12.04 -20.06 1.44
CA LEU A 61 11.38 -21.29 0.97
C LEU A 61 10.87 -22.14 2.13
N LYS A 62 11.64 -22.27 3.21
CA LYS A 62 11.20 -22.95 4.43
C LYS A 62 9.92 -22.31 5.01
N LEU A 63 9.93 -21.00 5.21
CA LEU A 63 8.77 -20.28 5.77
C LEU A 63 7.55 -20.31 4.85
N LYS A 64 7.77 -20.32 3.53
CA LYS A 64 6.71 -20.54 2.54
C LYS A 64 6.11 -21.95 2.63
N ALA A 65 6.94 -22.98 2.76
CA ALA A 65 6.47 -24.35 2.93
C ALA A 65 5.70 -24.56 4.24
N GLU A 66 6.03 -23.79 5.29
CA GLU A 66 5.31 -23.76 6.57
C GLU A 66 4.02 -22.89 6.52
N GLY A 67 3.68 -22.26 5.39
CA GLY A 67 2.51 -21.39 5.25
C GLY A 67 2.62 -20.06 6.00
N LYS A 68 3.78 -19.74 6.59
CA LYS A 68 3.99 -18.51 7.39
C LYS A 68 4.02 -17.23 6.56
N LEU A 69 4.20 -17.36 5.25
CA LEU A 69 4.19 -16.24 4.30
C LEU A 69 2.86 -16.10 3.56
N ASP A 70 1.85 -16.91 3.90
CA ASP A 70 0.57 -16.92 3.20
C ASP A 70 -0.18 -15.60 3.42
N GLY A 71 -0.63 -15.01 2.32
CA GLY A 71 -1.31 -13.71 2.34
C GLY A 71 -0.42 -12.53 2.74
N LEU A 72 0.91 -12.72 2.78
CA LEU A 72 1.89 -11.66 2.98
C LEU A 72 2.65 -11.35 1.68
N THR A 73 2.98 -10.09 1.48
CA THR A 73 3.72 -9.63 0.31
C THR A 73 4.74 -8.59 0.76
N PRO A 74 6.05 -8.79 0.49
CA PRO A 74 7.05 -7.79 0.81
C PRO A 74 6.95 -6.63 -0.17
N VAL A 75 6.88 -5.41 0.35
CA VAL A 75 6.76 -4.19 -0.44
C VAL A 75 7.81 -3.18 0.00
N CYS A 76 8.60 -2.69 -0.95
CA CYS A 76 9.53 -1.58 -0.74
C CYS A 76 8.79 -0.25 -0.95
N TRP A 77 8.50 0.44 0.16
CA TRP A 77 7.81 1.72 0.15
C TRP A 77 8.77 2.89 -0.02
N ASP A 78 8.38 3.87 -0.84
CA ASP A 78 9.15 5.08 -1.15
C ASP A 78 8.58 6.28 -0.37
N PHE A 79 9.09 6.52 0.85
CA PHE A 79 8.64 7.58 1.75
C PHE A 79 9.21 8.96 1.40
N ILE A 80 9.72 9.17 0.17
CA ILE A 80 10.40 10.37 -0.33
C ILE A 80 11.76 10.60 0.35
N THR A 81 11.82 10.59 1.68
CA THR A 81 13.06 10.80 2.45
C THR A 81 13.88 9.52 2.61
N HIS A 82 13.24 8.36 2.56
CA HIS A 82 13.87 7.06 2.72
C HIS A 82 13.03 5.97 2.06
N ARG A 83 13.61 4.79 1.91
CA ARG A 83 12.91 3.57 1.49
C ARG A 83 12.85 2.60 2.64
N ARG A 84 11.75 1.86 2.75
CA ARG A 84 11.59 0.84 3.78
C ARG A 84 10.80 -0.33 3.24
N VAL A 85 11.28 -1.55 3.51
CA VAL A 85 10.51 -2.76 3.19
C VAL A 85 9.59 -3.10 4.35
N LEU A 86 8.34 -3.37 4.03
CA LEU A 86 7.32 -3.86 4.97
C LEU A 86 6.64 -5.09 4.37
N TRP A 87 6.34 -6.07 5.21
CA TRP A 87 5.53 -7.22 4.85
C TRP A 87 4.06 -6.87 5.03
N GLU A 88 3.37 -6.64 3.91
CA GLU A 88 1.99 -6.18 3.89
C GLU A 88 1.04 -7.36 3.69
N LYS A 89 -0.20 -7.22 4.20
CA LYS A 89 -1.27 -8.15 3.85
C LYS A 89 -1.59 -7.99 2.37
N THR A 90 -1.50 -9.08 1.60
CA THR A 90 -1.78 -9.06 0.16
C THR A 90 -3.16 -8.50 -0.16
N ALA A 91 -4.16 -8.76 0.70
CA ALA A 91 -5.52 -8.24 0.55
C ALA A 91 -5.64 -6.73 0.74
N ALA A 92 -4.69 -6.08 1.42
CA ALA A 92 -4.68 -4.63 1.60
C ALA A 92 -3.97 -3.90 0.43
N LEU A 93 -3.28 -4.63 -0.44
CA LEU A 93 -2.58 -4.07 -1.59
C LEU A 93 -3.53 -3.89 -2.77
N ARG A 94 -3.36 -2.78 -3.47
CA ARG A 94 -4.05 -2.48 -4.73
C ARG A 94 -3.08 -1.84 -5.71
N PRO A 95 -3.37 -1.83 -7.02
CA PRO A 95 -2.60 -1.06 -7.98
C PRO A 95 -2.44 0.39 -7.51
N TYR A 96 -1.22 0.94 -7.63
CA TYR A 96 -0.96 2.31 -7.16
C TYR A 96 -1.87 3.35 -7.83
N GLU A 97 -2.21 3.13 -9.11
CA GLU A 97 -3.12 4.00 -9.85
C GLU A 97 -4.51 4.06 -9.23
N ASP A 98 -5.03 2.90 -8.78
CA ASP A 98 -6.32 2.81 -8.09
C ASP A 98 -6.28 3.54 -6.74
N ASP A 99 -5.18 3.41 -6.00
CA ASP A 99 -5.01 4.12 -4.72
C ASP A 99 -4.94 5.65 -4.92
N VAL A 100 -4.34 6.12 -6.02
CA VAL A 100 -4.34 7.53 -6.40
C VAL A 100 -5.74 8.02 -6.77
N LEU A 101 -6.53 7.22 -7.48
CA LEU A 101 -7.93 7.56 -7.79
C LEU A 101 -8.78 7.64 -6.53
N LEU A 102 -8.67 6.66 -5.64
CA LEU A 102 -9.35 6.65 -4.34
C LEU A 102 -8.95 7.86 -3.48
N TRP A 103 -7.66 8.20 -3.46
CA TRP A 103 -7.18 9.39 -2.77
C TRP A 103 -7.79 10.69 -3.32
N LYS A 104 -7.83 10.85 -4.65
CA LYS A 104 -8.48 12.03 -5.28
C LYS A 104 -9.96 12.10 -4.93
N ALA A 105 -10.66 10.97 -5.01
CA ALA A 105 -12.09 10.88 -4.68
C ALA A 105 -12.35 11.21 -3.20
N ALA A 106 -11.56 10.62 -2.29
CA ALA A 106 -11.67 10.89 -0.86
C ALA A 106 -11.37 12.36 -0.52
N ARG A 107 -10.37 12.95 -1.17
CA ARG A 107 -10.03 14.38 -1.02
C ARG A 107 -11.17 15.27 -1.50
N ALA A 108 -11.73 15.00 -2.67
CA ALA A 108 -12.86 15.75 -3.24
C ALA A 108 -14.13 15.61 -2.37
N MET A 109 -14.44 14.40 -1.91
CA MET A 109 -15.56 14.16 -0.99
C MET A 109 -15.39 14.94 0.31
N ARG A 110 -14.18 14.98 0.87
CA ARG A 110 -13.93 15.71 2.12
C ARG A 110 -14.00 17.23 1.94
N LEU A 111 -13.56 17.76 0.80
CA LEU A 111 -13.75 19.17 0.45
C LEU A 111 -15.22 19.53 0.29
N ASP A 112 -15.99 18.71 -0.44
CA ASP A 112 -17.43 18.91 -0.62
C ASP A 112 -18.19 18.90 0.73
N GLN A 113 -17.79 18.04 1.68
CA GLN A 113 -18.34 18.05 3.04
C GLN A 113 -18.07 19.36 3.80
N ILE A 114 -16.88 19.96 3.61
CA ILE A 114 -16.49 21.21 4.26
C ILE A 114 -17.22 22.39 3.62
N GLU A 115 -17.36 22.41 2.30
CA GLU A 115 -18.04 23.47 1.54
C GLU A 115 -19.57 23.46 1.75
N HIS A 116 -20.15 22.31 2.10
CA HIS A 116 -21.60 22.16 2.29
C HIS A 116 -21.97 21.70 3.70
N PRO A 117 -21.68 22.50 4.75
CA PRO A 117 -21.83 22.09 6.16
C PRO A 117 -23.29 21.84 6.56
N ARG A 118 -24.26 22.37 5.80
CA ARG A 118 -25.70 22.19 6.06
C ARG A 118 -26.26 20.88 5.51
N ARG A 119 -25.45 20.08 4.79
CA ARG A 119 -25.93 18.83 4.18
C ARG A 119 -26.10 17.76 5.26
N ARG A 120 -27.30 17.17 5.33
CA ARG A 120 -27.66 16.15 6.35
C ARG A 120 -27.03 14.79 6.11
N LYS A 121 -26.71 14.44 4.85
CA LYS A 121 -26.11 13.16 4.47
C LYS A 121 -24.86 13.41 3.60
N PRO A 122 -23.70 12.81 3.95
CA PRO A 122 -22.54 12.86 3.07
C PRO A 122 -22.82 12.11 1.76
N ARG A 123 -22.26 12.61 0.66
CA ARG A 123 -22.31 11.93 -0.65
C ARG A 123 -21.45 10.67 -0.62
N ASP A 124 -21.81 9.69 -1.43
CA ASP A 124 -21.03 8.46 -1.56
C ASP A 124 -19.73 8.76 -2.30
N ILE A 125 -18.61 8.18 -1.86
CA ILE A 125 -17.30 8.34 -2.52
C ILE A 125 -17.34 7.87 -3.99
N ARG A 126 -18.25 6.94 -4.35
CA ARG A 126 -18.50 6.50 -5.73
C ARG A 126 -18.94 7.62 -6.67
N GLU A 127 -19.51 8.69 -6.12
CA GLU A 127 -19.91 9.87 -6.90
C GLU A 127 -18.72 10.74 -7.30
N PHE A 128 -17.56 10.54 -6.65
CA PHE A 128 -16.31 11.26 -6.91
C PHE A 128 -15.29 10.41 -7.68
N LEU A 129 -15.67 9.17 -8.03
CA LEU A 129 -14.88 8.28 -8.89
C LEU A 129 -15.43 8.29 -10.32
N PRO A 130 -14.58 8.09 -11.34
CA PRO A 130 -15.08 7.88 -12.68
C PRO A 130 -15.88 6.56 -12.75
N GLU A 131 -16.84 6.49 -13.67
CA GLU A 131 -17.85 5.43 -13.71
C GLU A 131 -17.25 4.03 -13.76
N GLN A 132 -16.16 3.87 -14.52
CA GLN A 132 -15.43 2.62 -14.70
C GLN A 132 -14.78 2.12 -13.39
N GLN A 133 -14.45 3.01 -12.45
CA GLN A 133 -13.74 2.68 -11.21
C GLN A 133 -14.63 2.71 -9.95
N ARG A 134 -15.96 2.81 -10.08
CA ARG A 134 -16.86 2.78 -8.91
C ARG A 134 -16.78 1.50 -8.08
N HIS A 135 -16.37 0.39 -8.70
CA HIS A 135 -16.20 -0.90 -8.05
C HIS A 135 -15.04 -0.92 -7.02
N LEU A 136 -14.09 0.02 -7.09
CA LEU A 136 -12.97 0.11 -6.15
C LEU A 136 -13.38 0.35 -4.69
N VAL A 137 -14.61 0.81 -4.47
CA VAL A 137 -15.16 1.13 -3.13
C VAL A 137 -15.76 -0.11 -2.45
N LEU A 138 -15.94 -1.21 -3.19
CA LEU A 138 -16.56 -2.45 -2.72
C LEU A 138 -15.54 -3.53 -2.30
N ALA A 139 -14.25 -3.28 -2.51
CA ALA A 139 -13.17 -4.23 -2.27
C ALA A 139 -12.53 -4.06 -0.89
#